data_AF-A0A9P4QNA2-F1
#
_entry.id   AF-A0A9P4QNA2-F1
#
_cell.length_a   1.000
_cell.length_b   1.000
_cell.length_c   1.000
_cell.angle_alpha   90.00
_cell.angle_beta   90.00
_cell.angle_gamma   90.00
#
_symmetry.space_group_name_H-M   'P 1'
#
loop_
_entity.id
_entity.type
_entity.pdbx_description
1 polymer ?
#
loop_
_entity_poly.entity_id
_entity_poly.type
_entity_poly.pdbx_seq_one_letter_code
_entity_poly.pdbx_strand_id
1 'polypeptide(L)'
;DCLRSLSFPEQEQRYKRVETAKQTCQWLLEDHKYRTWMKRSRGLFWIKGNPGTGKSVLMKFAVTEMRKRQPGGLVASFFIHGQGMNLQKTPLGIYRALLNSILPHFPSYLSQLTRTFEDQEKRFGAYTAERWEWTDKELQDLLSDVLTVGSKHKPVIVFVDALDECGEETARSLLAYFKDLMEDIERGGSQTKICVSSRHYPILGVNTIPTIFVEERNGKDIQSVILKRLRDIQLEGRRSQVQHAILSKAQGGFQWAVLVTSLVLDGNAIGKGVEKLVKTIESMPPALNNLYAKILSGFPKAEEDQMVKLFQWVLFAKRPLSSQELREALATDKGMTTTTISEIRRHESWTETLTQFESYIRHMSRGLVEFQTRDVYEQYEPGVEVSDREAHFIHQSVADYLQEIFLKNLQHDLYHGQSCVGAGHFEISRSCLRYLALREVLDATKLSRSTLSARFHLTPYATRFVFEHIRKVEQQGIPQPDLLKLFQWDTQSESFGEVVKIWSVFDPHNVHMPTGWPFVGTTTLHILIALGSKSDLDAYLIENNLDISRKDSAGNTPLHFALKERDEGIALVLL
;
A
#
# COMPACT_ATOMS: atom_id res chain seq x y z
N ASP A 1 17.19 -21.22 7.89
CA ASP A 1 16.87 -19.79 8.12
C ASP A 1 17.13 -18.88 6.91
N CYS A 2 18.17 -19.10 6.11
CA CYS A 2 18.43 -18.34 4.87
C CYS A 2 17.19 -18.18 3.94
N LEU A 3 16.48 -19.25 3.54
CA LEU A 3 15.26 -19.10 2.72
C LEU A 3 14.15 -18.32 3.42
N ARG A 4 14.02 -18.44 4.75
CA ARG A 4 13.05 -17.67 5.53
C ARG A 4 13.39 -16.19 5.54
N SER A 5 14.69 -15.84 5.49
CA SER A 5 15.14 -14.45 5.37
C SER A 5 14.73 -13.78 4.06
N LEU A 6 14.31 -14.53 3.03
CA LEU A 6 13.71 -13.98 1.81
C LEU A 6 12.19 -13.91 1.87
N SER A 7 11.53 -14.84 2.57
CA SER A 7 10.07 -14.83 2.68
C SER A 7 9.58 -13.63 3.48
N PHE A 8 8.35 -13.19 3.18
CA PHE A 8 7.61 -12.25 4.01
C PHE A 8 6.12 -12.65 4.02
N PRO A 9 5.39 -12.39 5.13
CA PRO A 9 4.04 -12.93 5.32
C PRO A 9 3.06 -12.56 4.21
N GLU A 10 3.22 -11.38 3.63
CA GLU A 10 2.28 -10.81 2.67
C GLU A 10 2.55 -11.22 1.21
N GLN A 11 3.59 -12.01 0.96
CA GLN A 11 4.12 -12.35 -0.37
C GLN A 11 3.07 -12.94 -1.32
N GLU A 12 2.14 -13.76 -0.80
CA GLU A 12 1.11 -14.42 -1.62
C GLU A 12 -0.27 -13.78 -1.51
N GLN A 13 -0.45 -12.78 -0.65
CA GLN A 13 -1.76 -12.22 -0.32
C GLN A 13 -2.46 -11.69 -1.56
N ARG A 14 -1.79 -10.83 -2.33
CA ARG A 14 -2.37 -10.23 -3.54
C ARG A 14 -2.80 -11.31 -4.55
N TYR A 15 -1.95 -12.31 -4.80
CA TYR A 15 -2.30 -13.42 -5.68
C TYR A 15 -3.55 -14.19 -5.20
N LYS A 16 -3.64 -14.48 -3.90
CA LYS A 16 -4.79 -15.18 -3.31
C LYS A 16 -6.06 -14.34 -3.43
N ARG A 17 -5.98 -13.04 -3.14
CA ARG A 17 -7.11 -12.09 -3.13
C ARG A 17 -7.71 -11.77 -4.51
N VAL A 18 -6.93 -11.86 -5.60
CA VAL A 18 -7.48 -11.59 -6.94
C VAL A 18 -8.59 -12.59 -7.26
N GLU A 19 -9.83 -12.12 -7.28
CA GLU A 19 -10.99 -12.95 -7.61
C GLU A 19 -11.05 -13.25 -9.11
N THR A 20 -11.41 -14.48 -9.44
CA THR A 20 -11.56 -14.93 -10.84
C THR A 20 -13.01 -15.27 -11.12
N ALA A 21 -13.55 -14.78 -12.23
CA ALA A 21 -14.83 -15.24 -12.73
C ALA A 21 -14.64 -16.56 -13.50
N LYS A 22 -15.61 -17.49 -13.35
CA LYS A 22 -15.61 -18.72 -14.17
C LYS A 22 -15.81 -18.34 -15.63
N GLN A 23 -15.14 -19.05 -16.54
CA GLN A 23 -15.26 -18.89 -17.99
C GLN A 23 -14.90 -17.47 -18.50
N THR A 24 -13.96 -16.78 -17.83
CA THR A 24 -13.30 -15.58 -18.36
C THR A 24 -11.81 -15.82 -18.59
N CYS A 25 -11.18 -14.94 -19.38
CA CYS A 25 -9.76 -14.95 -19.74
C CYS A 25 -9.31 -16.05 -20.74
N GLN A 26 -10.21 -16.91 -21.23
CA GLN A 26 -9.86 -18.01 -22.15
C GLN A 26 -9.28 -17.49 -23.47
N TRP A 27 -9.70 -16.29 -23.90
CA TRP A 27 -9.20 -15.63 -25.09
C TRP A 27 -7.67 -15.46 -25.08
N LEU A 28 -7.02 -15.42 -23.92
CA LEU A 28 -5.56 -15.34 -23.82
C LEU A 28 -4.88 -16.55 -24.47
N LEU A 29 -5.46 -17.74 -24.26
CA LEU A 29 -4.93 -19.00 -24.79
C LEU A 29 -5.08 -19.10 -26.31
N GLU A 30 -6.02 -18.35 -26.87
CA GLU A 30 -6.31 -18.25 -28.30
C GLU A 30 -5.48 -17.14 -28.97
N ASP A 31 -4.95 -16.20 -28.19
CA ASP A 31 -4.18 -15.06 -28.70
C ASP A 31 -2.88 -15.49 -29.40
N HIS A 32 -2.69 -15.00 -30.62
CA HIS A 32 -1.56 -15.38 -31.47
C HIS A 32 -0.19 -14.98 -30.88
N LYS A 33 -0.07 -13.80 -30.25
CA LYS A 33 1.20 -13.34 -29.66
C LYS A 33 1.53 -14.17 -28.44
N TYR A 34 0.55 -14.41 -27.57
CA TYR A 34 0.73 -15.23 -26.38
C TYR A 34 1.10 -16.68 -26.75
N ARG A 35 0.40 -17.29 -27.71
CA ARG A 35 0.73 -18.64 -28.21
C ARG A 35 2.13 -18.72 -28.80
N THR A 36 2.55 -17.69 -29.53
CA THR A 36 3.90 -17.63 -30.10
C THR A 36 4.96 -17.55 -29.01
N TRP A 37 4.76 -16.70 -28.00
CA TRP A 37 5.65 -16.62 -26.84
C TRP A 37 5.71 -17.94 -26.06
N MET A 38 4.57 -18.60 -25.83
CA MET A 38 4.53 -19.90 -25.16
C MET A 38 5.34 -20.99 -25.88
N LYS A 39 5.36 -20.97 -27.23
CA LYS A 39 6.10 -21.96 -28.04
C LYS A 39 7.62 -21.76 -28.03
N ARG A 40 8.11 -20.54 -27.75
CA ARG A 40 9.56 -20.28 -27.64
C ARG A 40 10.11 -20.93 -26.38
N SER A 41 11.40 -21.21 -26.30
CA SER A 41 12.04 -21.66 -25.05
C SER A 41 12.23 -20.49 -24.06
N ARG A 42 12.39 -19.28 -24.59
CA ARG A 42 12.67 -18.03 -23.88
C ARG A 42 11.93 -16.84 -24.48
N GLY A 43 11.74 -15.78 -23.70
CA GLY A 43 11.19 -14.52 -24.18
C GLY A 43 10.52 -13.68 -23.09
N LEU A 44 10.45 -12.38 -23.32
CA LEU A 44 9.65 -11.44 -22.53
C LEU A 44 8.30 -11.20 -23.21
N PHE A 45 7.23 -11.15 -22.44
CA PHE A 45 5.86 -10.88 -22.88
C PHE A 45 5.23 -9.81 -22.01
N TRP A 46 4.49 -8.89 -22.62
CA TRP A 46 3.92 -7.75 -21.90
C TRP A 46 2.40 -7.70 -22.05
N ILE A 47 1.71 -7.74 -20.92
CA ILE A 47 0.27 -7.52 -20.81
C ILE A 47 0.04 -6.06 -20.41
N LYS A 48 -0.47 -5.25 -21.34
CA LYS A 48 -0.82 -3.86 -21.09
C LYS A 48 -2.32 -3.68 -20.95
N GLY A 49 -2.69 -2.63 -20.23
CA GLY A 49 -4.05 -2.14 -20.32
C GLY A 49 -4.39 -1.05 -19.32
N ASN A 50 -5.51 -0.40 -19.58
CA ASN A 50 -6.00 0.69 -18.73
C ASN A 50 -6.24 0.24 -17.28
N PRO A 51 -6.26 1.16 -16.30
CA PRO A 51 -6.65 0.83 -14.93
C PRO A 51 -8.04 0.17 -14.90
N GLY A 52 -8.20 -0.89 -14.10
CA GLY A 52 -9.49 -1.55 -13.95
C GLY A 52 -9.92 -2.44 -15.12
N THR A 53 -9.04 -2.74 -16.07
CA THR A 53 -9.31 -3.67 -17.19
C THR A 53 -9.15 -5.15 -16.81
N GLY A 54 -8.82 -5.50 -15.57
CA GLY A 54 -8.72 -6.91 -15.16
C GLY A 54 -7.39 -7.60 -15.52
N LYS A 55 -6.30 -6.83 -15.72
CA LYS A 55 -4.94 -7.38 -15.94
C LYS A 55 -4.52 -8.41 -14.87
N SER A 56 -4.72 -8.12 -13.59
CA SER A 56 -4.37 -9.04 -12.51
C SER A 56 -5.18 -10.35 -12.56
N VAL A 57 -6.45 -10.28 -12.97
CA VAL A 57 -7.29 -11.48 -13.18
C VAL A 57 -6.74 -12.31 -14.33
N LEU A 58 -6.36 -11.66 -15.44
CA LEU A 58 -5.72 -12.30 -16.59
C LEU A 58 -4.37 -12.92 -16.24
N MET A 59 -3.54 -12.24 -15.45
CA MET A 59 -2.24 -12.74 -14.96
C MET A 59 -2.42 -13.95 -14.03
N LYS A 60 -3.37 -13.91 -13.11
CA LYS A 60 -3.69 -15.07 -12.24
C LYS A 60 -4.16 -16.27 -13.06
N PHE A 61 -4.98 -16.04 -14.09
CA PHE A 61 -5.37 -17.06 -15.04
C PHE A 61 -4.16 -17.65 -15.78
N ALA A 62 -3.26 -16.80 -16.29
CA ALA A 62 -2.05 -17.24 -16.99
C ALA A 62 -1.13 -18.09 -16.11
N VAL A 63 -0.87 -17.67 -14.86
CA VAL A 63 -0.09 -18.43 -13.87
C VAL A 63 -0.74 -19.78 -13.58
N THR A 64 -2.05 -19.79 -13.35
CA THR A 64 -2.80 -21.00 -13.01
C THR A 64 -2.77 -22.02 -14.15
N GLU A 65 -3.00 -21.57 -15.39
CA GLU A 65 -2.95 -22.44 -16.57
C GLU A 65 -1.52 -22.91 -16.86
N MET A 66 -0.51 -22.07 -16.64
CA MET A 66 0.88 -22.46 -16.85
C MET A 66 1.31 -23.56 -15.88
N ARG A 67 0.95 -23.44 -14.59
CA ARG A 67 1.22 -24.46 -13.57
C ARG A 67 0.59 -25.81 -13.91
N LYS A 68 -0.58 -25.84 -14.57
CA LYS A 68 -1.23 -27.09 -15.01
C LYS A 68 -0.57 -27.73 -16.23
N ARG A 69 -0.02 -26.93 -17.15
CA ARG A 69 0.44 -27.40 -18.48
C ARG A 69 1.92 -27.75 -18.56
N GLN A 70 2.73 -27.36 -17.57
CA GLN A 70 4.18 -27.54 -17.59
C GLN A 70 4.64 -28.47 -16.45
N PRO A 71 4.35 -29.79 -16.51
CA PRO A 71 4.91 -30.75 -15.57
C PRO A 71 6.42 -30.89 -15.84
N GLY A 72 7.24 -30.09 -15.16
CA GLY A 72 8.71 -30.09 -15.29
C GLY A 72 9.35 -28.69 -15.34
N GLY A 73 8.58 -27.66 -15.71
CA GLY A 73 9.00 -26.26 -15.64
C GLY A 73 8.70 -25.64 -14.28
N LEU A 74 9.56 -24.74 -13.81
CA LEU A 74 9.30 -23.97 -12.60
C LEU A 74 8.50 -22.71 -12.94
N VAL A 75 7.38 -22.47 -12.25
CA VAL A 75 6.58 -21.25 -12.39
C VAL A 75 6.66 -20.43 -11.11
N ALA A 76 7.36 -19.29 -11.17
CA ALA A 76 7.41 -18.30 -10.11
C ALA A 76 6.51 -17.10 -10.45
N SER A 77 5.87 -16.51 -9.45
CA SER A 77 4.99 -15.37 -9.67
C SER A 77 4.99 -14.42 -8.50
N PHE A 78 4.95 -13.13 -8.77
CA PHE A 78 4.76 -12.10 -7.77
C PHE A 78 3.73 -11.06 -8.24
N PHE A 79 2.82 -10.67 -7.35
CA PHE A 79 1.73 -9.75 -7.64
C PHE A 79 1.91 -8.52 -6.77
N ILE A 80 2.31 -7.42 -7.40
CA ILE A 80 2.58 -6.16 -6.72
C ILE A 80 1.26 -5.60 -6.18
N HIS A 81 1.33 -5.01 -4.98
CA HIS A 81 0.18 -4.39 -4.34
C HIS A 81 0.54 -3.00 -3.82
N GLY A 82 0.12 -1.96 -4.55
CA GLY A 82 0.48 -0.56 -4.27
C GLY A 82 -0.02 -0.03 -2.92
N GLN A 83 -1.19 -0.49 -2.46
CA GLN A 83 -1.72 -0.21 -1.11
C GLN A 83 -1.24 -1.21 -0.04
N GLY A 84 -0.36 -2.14 -0.42
CA GLY A 84 0.19 -3.15 0.46
C GLY A 84 1.34 -2.64 1.32
N MET A 85 1.90 -3.58 2.09
CA MET A 85 3.12 -3.39 2.89
C MET A 85 4.32 -3.05 1.99
N ASN A 86 5.40 -2.53 2.59
CA ASN A 86 6.57 -2.05 1.84
C ASN A 86 7.11 -3.11 0.85
N LEU A 87 7.32 -4.35 1.29
CA LEU A 87 7.81 -5.44 0.43
C LEU A 87 6.78 -5.91 -0.62
N GLN A 88 5.51 -5.51 -0.56
CA GLN A 88 4.54 -5.82 -1.61
C GLN A 88 4.62 -4.86 -2.80
N LYS A 89 5.34 -3.75 -2.67
CA LYS A 89 5.37 -2.66 -3.66
C LYS A 89 6.76 -2.17 -4.04
N THR A 90 7.80 -2.92 -3.73
CA THR A 90 9.20 -2.55 -4.02
C THR A 90 9.93 -3.61 -4.84
N PRO A 91 11.00 -3.24 -5.58
CA PRO A 91 11.89 -4.18 -6.25
C PRO A 91 12.42 -5.26 -5.32
N LEU A 92 12.85 -4.88 -4.11
CA LEU A 92 13.32 -5.81 -3.08
C LEU A 92 12.31 -6.95 -2.84
N GLY A 93 11.04 -6.59 -2.70
CA GLY A 93 9.93 -7.51 -2.57
C GLY A 93 9.81 -8.50 -3.72
N ILE A 94 9.93 -8.01 -4.96
CA ILE A 94 9.89 -8.83 -6.18
C ILE A 94 11.04 -9.84 -6.15
N TYR A 95 12.28 -9.37 -5.93
CA TYR A 95 13.46 -10.23 -5.94
C TYR A 95 13.39 -11.29 -4.85
N ARG A 96 13.04 -10.89 -3.63
CA ARG A 96 12.84 -11.80 -2.50
C ARG A 96 11.81 -12.88 -2.79
N ALA A 97 10.62 -12.49 -3.29
CA ALA A 97 9.54 -13.43 -3.56
C ALA A 97 9.87 -14.41 -4.69
N LEU A 98 10.49 -13.92 -5.77
CA LEU A 98 10.91 -14.75 -6.89
C LEU A 98 12.04 -15.71 -6.47
N LEU A 99 13.08 -15.22 -5.80
CA LEU A 99 14.19 -16.06 -5.32
C LEU A 99 13.70 -17.09 -4.30
N ASN A 100 12.82 -16.72 -3.37
CA ASN A 100 12.24 -17.65 -2.42
C ASN A 100 11.49 -18.81 -3.14
N SER A 101 10.80 -18.51 -4.24
CA SER A 101 10.13 -19.52 -5.06
C SER A 101 11.09 -20.33 -5.94
N ILE A 102 12.21 -19.74 -6.36
CA ILE A 102 13.13 -20.31 -7.34
C ILE A 102 14.22 -21.15 -6.70
N LEU A 103 14.95 -20.61 -5.73
CA LEU A 103 16.15 -21.21 -5.15
C LEU A 103 15.99 -22.64 -4.59
N PRO A 104 14.83 -23.07 -4.03
CA PRO A 104 14.64 -24.47 -3.63
C PRO A 104 14.88 -25.47 -4.77
N HIS A 105 14.79 -25.03 -6.01
CA HIS A 105 15.01 -25.83 -7.20
C HIS A 105 16.41 -25.69 -7.82
N PHE A 106 17.27 -24.85 -7.25
CA PHE A 106 18.61 -24.53 -7.74
C PHE A 106 19.64 -24.59 -6.59
N PRO A 107 20.03 -25.80 -6.14
CA PRO A 107 20.82 -25.99 -4.90
C PRO A 107 22.16 -25.27 -4.86
N SER A 108 22.84 -25.12 -6.00
CA SER A 108 24.12 -24.40 -6.09
C SER A 108 23.97 -22.92 -5.71
N TYR A 109 22.94 -22.26 -6.24
CA TYR A 109 22.65 -20.86 -5.96
C TYR A 109 22.08 -20.66 -4.56
N LEU A 110 21.27 -21.62 -4.08
CA LEU A 110 20.84 -21.63 -2.68
C LEU A 110 22.05 -21.74 -1.74
N SER A 111 23.04 -22.56 -2.08
CA SER A 111 24.27 -22.69 -1.29
C SER A 111 25.09 -21.39 -1.30
N GLN A 112 25.17 -20.70 -2.44
CA GLN A 112 25.80 -19.38 -2.55
C GLN A 112 25.11 -18.36 -1.64
N LEU A 113 23.79 -18.24 -1.72
CA LEU A 113 23.02 -17.35 -0.85
C LEU A 113 23.20 -17.69 0.63
N THR A 114 23.22 -18.99 0.96
CA THR A 114 23.40 -19.45 2.34
C THR A 114 24.76 -19.02 2.90
N ARG A 115 25.84 -19.08 2.11
CA ARG A 115 27.16 -18.58 2.53
C ARG A 115 27.16 -17.07 2.78
N THR A 116 26.52 -16.30 1.90
CA THR A 116 26.37 -14.85 2.09
C THR A 116 25.57 -14.55 3.36
N PHE A 117 24.46 -15.25 3.58
CA PHE A 117 23.64 -15.11 4.79
C PHE A 117 24.44 -15.40 6.06
N GLU A 118 25.20 -16.49 6.10
CA GLU A 118 26.05 -16.85 7.24
C GLU A 118 27.17 -15.83 7.50
N ASP A 119 27.76 -15.22 6.45
CA ASP A 119 28.75 -14.15 6.60
C ASP A 119 28.12 -12.89 7.20
N GLN A 120 26.96 -12.49 6.70
CA GLN A 120 26.22 -11.33 7.21
C GLN A 120 25.82 -11.54 8.68
N GLU A 121 25.33 -12.73 9.04
CA GLU A 121 24.98 -13.05 10.43
C GLU A 121 26.20 -13.00 11.37
N LYS A 122 27.37 -13.44 10.90
CA LYS A 122 28.62 -13.34 11.68
C LYS A 122 29.08 -11.90 11.88
N ARG A 123 28.91 -11.04 10.87
CA ARG A 123 29.41 -9.65 10.88
C ARG A 123 28.49 -8.68 11.59
N PHE A 124 27.18 -8.83 11.39
CA PHE A 124 26.17 -7.86 11.82
C PHE A 124 25.19 -8.43 12.85
N GLY A 125 25.19 -9.74 13.08
CA GLY A 125 24.29 -10.41 14.01
C GLY A 125 23.05 -11.01 13.31
N ALA A 126 22.14 -11.55 14.12
CA ALA A 126 21.00 -12.30 13.62
C ALA A 126 20.07 -11.46 12.73
N TYR A 127 19.65 -12.03 11.60
CA TYR A 127 18.68 -11.40 10.69
C TYR A 127 17.32 -11.13 11.38
N THR A 128 16.90 -12.05 12.26
CA THR A 128 15.64 -11.92 13.02
C THR A 128 15.64 -10.77 14.04
N ALA A 129 16.80 -10.21 14.35
CA ALA A 129 16.95 -9.03 15.19
C ALA A 129 17.08 -7.74 14.36
N GLU A 130 16.78 -7.80 13.06
CA GLU A 130 16.77 -6.67 12.11
C GLU A 130 18.09 -5.87 12.11
N ARG A 131 19.20 -6.56 12.37
CA ARG A 131 20.53 -5.93 12.44
C ARG A 131 21.11 -5.61 11.06
N TRP A 132 20.61 -6.27 10.03
CA TRP A 132 20.98 -6.08 8.65
C TRP A 132 19.83 -6.54 7.75
N GLU A 133 19.81 -6.04 6.52
CA GLU A 133 18.78 -6.36 5.53
C GLU A 133 19.43 -6.71 4.18
N TRP A 134 18.68 -7.47 3.37
CA TRP A 134 19.05 -7.69 1.98
C TRP A 134 18.86 -6.40 1.17
N THR A 135 19.80 -6.12 0.28
CA THR A 135 19.81 -5.01 -0.67
C THR A 135 19.21 -5.41 -2.01
N ASP A 136 18.70 -4.42 -2.76
CA ASP A 136 18.17 -4.65 -4.10
C ASP A 136 19.22 -5.26 -5.03
N LYS A 137 20.44 -4.71 -5.01
CA LYS A 137 21.50 -5.07 -5.95
C LYS A 137 21.93 -6.52 -5.80
N GLU A 138 22.14 -7.00 -4.58
CA GLU A 138 22.62 -8.37 -4.37
C GLU A 138 21.58 -9.42 -4.77
N LEU A 139 20.30 -9.17 -4.49
CA LEU A 139 19.22 -10.08 -4.85
C LEU A 139 18.89 -10.00 -6.35
N GLN A 140 19.00 -8.81 -6.96
CA GLN A 140 18.89 -8.64 -8.41
C GLN A 140 19.98 -9.42 -9.15
N ASP A 141 21.24 -9.33 -8.69
CA ASP A 141 22.37 -10.03 -9.30
C ASP A 141 22.20 -11.55 -9.17
N LEU A 142 21.82 -12.05 -7.98
CA LEU A 142 21.55 -13.47 -7.79
C LEU A 142 20.38 -13.97 -8.66
N LEU A 143 19.30 -13.20 -8.77
CA LEU A 143 18.17 -13.54 -9.64
C LEU A 143 18.62 -13.60 -11.10
N SER A 144 19.46 -12.66 -11.53
CA SER A 144 20.03 -12.62 -12.88
C SER A 144 20.85 -13.86 -13.17
N ASP A 145 21.75 -14.25 -12.27
CA ASP A 145 22.61 -15.42 -12.42
C ASP A 145 21.81 -16.73 -12.52
N VAL A 146 20.78 -16.88 -11.67
CA VAL A 146 19.91 -18.07 -11.70
C VAL A 146 19.14 -18.14 -13.03
N LEU A 147 18.62 -17.02 -13.51
CA LEU A 147 17.81 -16.96 -14.72
C LEU A 147 18.62 -17.01 -16.03
N THR A 148 19.88 -16.58 -16.01
CA THR A 148 20.76 -16.54 -17.20
C THR A 148 21.69 -17.75 -17.29
N VAL A 149 22.18 -18.28 -16.17
CA VAL A 149 23.13 -19.40 -16.14
C VAL A 149 22.48 -20.67 -15.59
N GLY A 150 21.67 -20.55 -14.53
CA GLY A 150 21.09 -21.70 -13.83
C GLY A 150 20.00 -22.43 -14.63
N SER A 151 19.20 -21.72 -15.42
CA SER A 151 18.02 -22.26 -16.10
C SER A 151 18.30 -22.94 -17.46
N LYS A 152 19.54 -23.34 -17.75
CA LYS A 152 19.88 -24.07 -19.00
C LYS A 152 19.18 -25.42 -19.12
N HIS A 153 19.11 -26.16 -18.02
CA HIS A 153 18.57 -27.53 -17.97
C HIS A 153 17.20 -27.63 -17.31
N LYS A 154 16.69 -26.53 -16.75
CA LYS A 154 15.39 -26.47 -16.09
C LYS A 154 14.67 -25.18 -16.49
N PRO A 155 13.57 -25.27 -17.27
CA PRO A 155 12.83 -24.09 -17.69
C PRO A 155 12.27 -23.32 -16.49
N VAL A 156 12.41 -21.99 -16.51
CA VAL A 156 11.85 -21.09 -15.49
C VAL A 156 10.91 -20.10 -16.17
N ILE A 157 9.72 -19.94 -15.61
CA ILE A 157 8.70 -19.02 -16.08
C ILE A 157 8.36 -18.07 -14.94
N VAL A 158 8.60 -16.78 -15.16
CA VAL A 158 8.38 -15.72 -14.18
C VAL A 158 7.17 -14.89 -14.60
N PHE A 159 6.26 -14.65 -13.67
CA PHE A 159 5.16 -13.72 -13.83
C PHE A 159 5.28 -12.57 -12.82
N VAL A 160 5.28 -11.33 -13.28
CA VAL A 160 5.23 -10.14 -12.40
C VAL A 160 4.03 -9.30 -12.79
N ASP A 161 3.02 -9.26 -11.92
CA ASP A 161 1.80 -8.48 -12.13
C ASP A 161 1.91 -7.08 -11.55
N ALA A 162 1.36 -6.11 -12.28
CA ALA A 162 1.18 -4.71 -11.89
C ALA A 162 2.49 -3.97 -11.58
N LEU A 163 3.47 -4.03 -12.50
CA LEU A 163 4.75 -3.31 -12.36
C LEU A 163 4.56 -1.84 -12.02
N ASP A 164 3.50 -1.20 -12.50
CA ASP A 164 3.22 0.20 -12.20
C ASP A 164 2.91 0.52 -10.74
N GLU A 165 2.47 -0.47 -9.96
CA GLU A 165 2.14 -0.28 -8.55
C GLU A 165 3.38 -0.11 -7.65
N CYS A 166 4.61 -0.26 -8.19
CA CYS A 166 5.85 0.10 -7.49
C CYS A 166 6.33 1.55 -7.77
N GLY A 167 5.51 2.33 -8.48
CA GLY A 167 5.84 3.66 -8.95
C GLY A 167 6.34 3.65 -10.39
N GLU A 168 6.02 4.72 -11.12
CA GLU A 168 6.24 4.81 -12.56
C GLU A 168 7.72 4.68 -12.97
N GLU A 169 8.62 5.36 -12.27
CA GLU A 169 10.06 5.31 -12.56
C GLU A 169 10.67 3.94 -12.23
N THR A 170 10.30 3.37 -11.09
CA THR A 170 10.68 2.02 -10.69
C THR A 170 10.20 0.98 -11.70
N ALA A 171 8.96 1.10 -12.18
CA ALA A 171 8.39 0.21 -13.19
C ALA A 171 9.18 0.26 -14.50
N ARG A 172 9.62 1.45 -14.94
CA ARG A 172 10.49 1.62 -16.10
C ARG A 172 11.84 0.94 -15.91
N SER A 173 12.48 1.16 -14.75
CA SER A 173 13.77 0.56 -14.40
C SER A 173 13.69 -0.98 -14.40
N LEU A 174 12.66 -1.54 -13.76
CA LEU A 174 12.43 -3.00 -13.73
C LEU A 174 12.19 -3.58 -15.12
N LEU A 175 11.43 -2.88 -15.98
CA LEU A 175 11.19 -3.35 -17.33
C LEU A 175 12.46 -3.32 -18.19
N ALA A 176 13.29 -2.28 -18.05
CA ALA A 176 14.60 -2.20 -18.69
C ALA A 176 15.50 -3.34 -18.21
N TYR A 177 15.57 -3.57 -16.90
CA TYR A 177 16.27 -4.70 -16.31
C TYR A 177 15.83 -6.05 -16.91
N PHE A 178 14.52 -6.34 -16.97
CA PHE A 178 14.04 -7.60 -17.55
C PHE A 178 14.34 -7.71 -19.04
N LYS A 179 14.38 -6.59 -19.78
CA LYS A 179 14.75 -6.57 -21.19
C LYS A 179 16.23 -6.93 -21.36
N ASP A 180 17.11 -6.27 -20.63
CA ASP A 180 18.57 -6.52 -20.69
C ASP A 180 18.87 -7.96 -20.28
N LEU A 181 18.21 -8.44 -19.22
CA LEU A 181 18.28 -9.84 -18.78
C LEU A 181 17.89 -10.82 -19.89
N MET A 182 16.87 -10.50 -20.70
CA MET A 182 16.48 -11.35 -21.81
C MET A 182 17.54 -11.42 -22.92
N GLU A 183 18.28 -10.34 -23.17
CA GLU A 183 19.38 -10.36 -24.13
C GLU A 183 20.49 -11.32 -23.68
N ASP A 184 20.80 -11.32 -22.38
CA ASP A 184 21.78 -12.25 -21.80
C ASP A 184 21.28 -13.70 -21.78
N ILE A 185 19.98 -13.92 -21.53
CA ILE A 185 19.35 -15.26 -21.67
C ILE A 185 19.42 -15.76 -23.11
N GLU A 186 19.22 -14.88 -24.10
CA GLU A 186 19.35 -15.21 -25.51
C GLU A 186 20.78 -15.64 -25.86
N ARG A 187 21.79 -14.86 -25.45
CA ARG A 187 23.22 -15.18 -25.63
C ARG A 187 23.64 -16.46 -24.91
N GLY A 188 23.17 -16.65 -23.68
CA GLY A 188 23.59 -17.73 -22.77
C GLY A 188 22.94 -19.10 -23.02
N GLY A 189 21.90 -19.16 -23.86
CA GLY A 189 21.24 -20.44 -24.18
C GLY A 189 20.17 -20.88 -23.18
N SER A 190 19.82 -20.05 -22.19
CA SER A 190 18.95 -20.44 -21.07
C SER A 190 17.45 -20.50 -21.39
N GLN A 191 16.70 -21.25 -20.59
CA GLN A 191 15.28 -21.53 -20.84
C GLN A 191 14.38 -20.71 -19.90
N THR A 192 14.49 -19.38 -19.98
CA THR A 192 13.73 -18.46 -19.13
C THR A 192 12.68 -17.69 -19.93
N LYS A 193 11.44 -17.69 -19.44
CA LYS A 193 10.36 -16.84 -19.94
C LYS A 193 9.92 -15.87 -18.85
N ILE A 194 9.63 -14.64 -19.23
CA ILE A 194 9.12 -13.61 -18.31
C ILE A 194 7.85 -13.02 -18.91
N CYS A 195 6.80 -12.92 -18.10
CA CYS A 195 5.57 -12.23 -18.44
C CYS A 195 5.32 -11.15 -17.41
N VAL A 196 5.20 -9.90 -17.86
CA VAL A 196 4.94 -8.75 -17.00
C VAL A 196 3.62 -8.10 -17.36
N SER A 197 2.95 -7.49 -16.38
CA SER A 197 1.78 -6.65 -16.63
C SER A 197 2.00 -5.23 -16.12
N SER A 198 1.42 -4.24 -16.81
CA SER A 198 1.40 -2.85 -16.34
C SER A 198 0.29 -2.02 -17.01
N ARG A 199 0.11 -0.77 -16.59
CA ARG A 199 -0.58 0.26 -17.40
C ARG A 199 0.24 0.68 -18.62
N HIS A 200 -0.36 1.54 -19.43
CA HIS A 200 0.31 2.22 -20.53
C HIS A 200 1.31 3.23 -19.99
N TYR A 201 2.60 2.99 -20.21
CA TYR A 201 3.63 4.02 -20.04
C TYR A 201 4.38 4.20 -21.35
N PRO A 202 4.73 5.44 -21.71
CA PRO A 202 5.66 5.69 -22.78
C PRO A 202 7.04 5.23 -22.31
N ILE A 203 7.53 4.16 -22.91
CA ILE A 203 8.92 3.71 -22.72
C ILE A 203 9.53 3.59 -24.11
N LEU A 204 10.48 4.48 -24.39
CA LEU A 204 11.23 4.48 -25.64
C LEU A 204 12.05 3.19 -25.73
N GLY A 205 12.10 2.56 -26.92
CA GLY A 205 12.93 1.37 -27.15
C GLY A 205 12.33 0.03 -26.69
N VAL A 206 11.03 -0.03 -26.37
CA VAL A 206 10.33 -1.24 -25.90
C VAL A 206 9.33 -1.80 -26.92
N ASN A 207 9.28 -1.21 -28.12
CA ASN A 207 8.37 -1.63 -29.21
C ASN A 207 8.65 -3.06 -29.72
N THR A 208 9.76 -3.67 -29.31
CA THR A 208 10.16 -5.04 -29.68
C THR A 208 9.52 -6.12 -28.83
N ILE A 209 8.94 -5.80 -27.66
CA ILE A 209 8.32 -6.79 -26.79
C ILE A 209 6.94 -7.20 -27.34
N PRO A 210 6.68 -8.49 -27.56
CA PRO A 210 5.34 -8.98 -27.88
C PRO A 210 4.33 -8.54 -26.81
N THR A 211 3.38 -7.70 -27.22
CA THR A 211 2.46 -6.99 -26.30
C THR A 211 1.00 -7.24 -26.67
N ILE A 212 0.16 -7.47 -25.66
CA ILE A 212 -1.30 -7.51 -25.78
C ILE A 212 -1.94 -6.37 -24.99
N PHE A 213 -3.09 -5.88 -25.45
CA PHE A 213 -3.89 -4.86 -24.80
C PHE A 213 -5.19 -5.47 -24.30
N VAL A 214 -5.40 -5.43 -23.00
CA VAL A 214 -6.47 -6.18 -22.32
C VAL A 214 -7.85 -5.58 -22.64
N GLU A 215 -7.97 -4.25 -22.67
CA GLU A 215 -9.22 -3.55 -23.02
C GLU A 215 -9.76 -3.91 -24.41
N GLU A 216 -8.89 -4.25 -25.36
CA GLU A 216 -9.30 -4.59 -26.73
C GLU A 216 -9.95 -5.98 -26.83
N ARG A 217 -9.81 -6.82 -25.80
CA ARG A 217 -10.19 -8.24 -25.84
C ARG A 217 -11.24 -8.67 -24.81
N ASN A 218 -11.54 -7.81 -23.85
CA ASN A 218 -12.40 -8.14 -22.70
C ASN A 218 -13.91 -8.09 -22.95
N GLY A 219 -14.39 -7.61 -24.10
CA GLY A 219 -15.83 -7.33 -24.30
C GLY A 219 -16.76 -8.51 -23.95
N LYS A 220 -16.39 -9.74 -24.37
CA LYS A 220 -17.17 -10.96 -24.07
C LYS A 220 -17.15 -11.32 -22.58
N ASP A 221 -16.01 -11.17 -21.93
CA ASP A 221 -15.87 -11.50 -20.51
C ASP A 221 -16.65 -10.50 -19.64
N ILE A 222 -16.59 -9.20 -19.97
CA ILE A 222 -17.39 -8.15 -19.32
C ILE A 222 -18.88 -8.46 -19.49
N GLN A 223 -19.31 -8.82 -20.69
CA GLN A 223 -20.68 -9.20 -20.98
C GLN A 223 -21.17 -10.35 -20.09
N SER A 224 -20.37 -11.41 -19.96
CA SER A 224 -20.67 -12.57 -19.12
C SER A 224 -20.82 -12.19 -17.64
N VAL A 225 -19.91 -11.35 -17.12
CA VAL A 225 -19.96 -10.88 -15.73
C VAL A 225 -21.19 -10.02 -15.45
N ILE A 226 -21.51 -9.07 -16.34
CA ILE A 226 -22.70 -8.22 -16.21
C ILE A 226 -23.97 -9.07 -16.23
N LEU A 227 -24.08 -10.02 -17.18
CA LEU A 227 -25.23 -10.93 -17.28
C LEU A 227 -25.46 -11.71 -15.98
N LYS A 228 -24.37 -12.17 -15.35
CA LYS A 228 -24.46 -12.87 -14.07
C LYS A 228 -24.93 -11.94 -12.94
N ARG A 229 -24.40 -10.71 -12.88
CA ARG A 229 -24.77 -9.72 -11.84
C ARG A 229 -26.21 -9.21 -11.97
N LEU A 230 -26.74 -9.09 -13.18
CA LEU A 230 -28.11 -8.61 -13.44
C LEU A 230 -29.16 -9.74 -13.44
N ARG A 231 -28.78 -10.98 -13.09
CA ARG A 231 -29.64 -12.16 -13.19
C ARG A 231 -30.90 -12.04 -12.35
N ASP A 232 -30.75 -11.57 -11.11
CA ASP A 232 -31.77 -11.64 -10.08
C ASP A 232 -32.61 -10.36 -9.98
N ILE A 233 -32.38 -9.37 -10.87
CA ILE A 233 -33.16 -8.14 -10.92
C ILE A 233 -34.20 -8.14 -12.03
N GLN A 234 -35.37 -7.59 -11.71
CA GLN A 234 -36.51 -7.47 -12.61
C GLN A 234 -36.41 -6.17 -13.41
N LEU A 235 -35.90 -6.26 -14.64
CA LEU A 235 -35.73 -5.12 -15.55
C LEU A 235 -36.86 -5.00 -16.59
N GLU A 236 -38.09 -5.42 -16.27
CA GLU A 236 -39.28 -5.25 -17.13
C GLU A 236 -39.08 -5.64 -18.62
N GLY A 237 -38.30 -6.70 -18.90
CA GLY A 237 -37.98 -7.13 -20.27
C GLY A 237 -36.91 -6.29 -21.00
N ARG A 238 -36.42 -5.18 -20.41
CA ARG A 238 -35.38 -4.30 -20.98
C ARG A 238 -33.95 -4.63 -20.55
N ARG A 239 -33.72 -5.86 -20.06
CA ARG A 239 -32.39 -6.32 -19.62
C ARG A 239 -31.32 -6.15 -20.70
N SER A 240 -31.65 -6.49 -21.95
CA SER A 240 -30.73 -6.34 -23.09
C SER A 240 -30.37 -4.88 -23.36
N GLN A 241 -31.29 -3.94 -23.14
CA GLN A 241 -31.04 -2.50 -23.31
C GLN A 241 -30.05 -1.99 -22.26
N VAL A 242 -30.29 -2.32 -20.98
CA VAL A 242 -29.40 -1.97 -19.87
C VAL A 242 -28.00 -2.56 -20.09
N GLN A 243 -27.93 -3.83 -20.48
CA GLN A 243 -26.68 -4.51 -20.79
C GLN A 243 -25.92 -3.84 -21.93
N HIS A 244 -26.59 -3.52 -23.03
CA HIS A 244 -25.97 -2.86 -24.17
C HIS A 244 -25.45 -1.47 -23.80
N ALA A 245 -26.21 -0.70 -23.02
CA ALA A 245 -25.80 0.62 -22.55
C ALA A 245 -24.55 0.57 -21.65
N ILE A 246 -24.42 -0.44 -20.79
CA ILE A 246 -23.22 -0.63 -19.97
C ILE A 246 -22.03 -1.05 -20.84
N LEU A 247 -22.23 -2.03 -21.74
CA LEU A 247 -21.14 -2.55 -22.58
C LEU A 247 -20.57 -1.52 -23.54
N SER A 248 -21.43 -0.70 -24.17
CA SER A 248 -20.99 0.32 -25.14
C SER A 248 -20.09 1.37 -24.50
N LYS A 249 -20.32 1.69 -23.22
CA LYS A 249 -19.55 2.69 -22.48
C LYS A 249 -18.38 2.15 -21.69
N ALA A 250 -18.41 0.87 -21.29
CA ALA A 250 -17.33 0.27 -20.54
C ALA A 250 -16.00 0.25 -21.31
N GLN A 251 -16.04 0.19 -22.65
CA GLN A 251 -14.86 0.23 -23.54
C GLN A 251 -13.70 -0.68 -23.07
N GLY A 252 -14.03 -1.90 -22.62
CA GLY A 252 -13.04 -2.87 -22.13
C GLY A 252 -12.63 -2.72 -20.65
N GLY A 253 -13.13 -1.70 -19.95
CA GLY A 253 -12.90 -1.46 -18.52
C GLY A 253 -13.88 -2.22 -17.62
N PHE A 254 -13.40 -3.29 -16.97
CA PHE A 254 -14.17 -4.06 -15.99
C PHE A 254 -14.62 -3.21 -14.80
N GLN A 255 -13.74 -2.36 -14.26
CA GLN A 255 -14.06 -1.52 -13.10
C GLN A 255 -15.23 -0.58 -13.39
N TRP A 256 -15.22 0.03 -14.58
CA TRP A 256 -16.33 0.88 -15.03
C TRP A 256 -17.63 0.06 -15.10
N ALA A 257 -17.59 -1.09 -15.76
CA ALA A 257 -18.76 -1.96 -15.90
C ALA A 257 -19.32 -2.42 -14.56
N VAL A 258 -18.45 -2.79 -13.61
CA VAL A 258 -18.83 -3.23 -12.27
C VAL A 258 -19.45 -2.09 -11.47
N LEU A 259 -18.83 -0.91 -11.44
CA LEU A 259 -19.35 0.26 -10.73
C LEU A 259 -20.73 0.67 -11.24
N VAL A 260 -20.88 0.81 -12.56
CA VAL A 260 -22.17 1.21 -13.16
C VAL A 260 -23.22 0.12 -12.97
N THR A 261 -22.84 -1.16 -13.02
CA THR A 261 -23.76 -2.25 -12.68
C THR A 261 -24.23 -2.14 -11.22
N SER A 262 -23.34 -1.86 -10.26
CA SER A 262 -23.71 -1.65 -8.86
C SER A 262 -24.67 -0.47 -8.70
N LEU A 263 -24.42 0.66 -9.37
CA LEU A 263 -25.34 1.81 -9.35
C LEU A 263 -26.74 1.47 -9.89
N VAL A 264 -26.82 0.60 -10.90
CA VAL A 264 -28.08 0.09 -11.43
C VAL A 264 -28.78 -0.82 -10.41
N LEU A 265 -28.04 -1.71 -9.75
CA LEU A 265 -28.56 -2.59 -8.69
C LEU A 265 -29.13 -1.77 -7.52
N ASP A 266 -28.37 -0.79 -7.03
CA ASP A 266 -28.79 0.09 -5.94
C ASP A 266 -30.00 0.92 -6.32
N GLY A 267 -29.99 1.46 -7.55
CA GLY A 267 -31.12 2.21 -8.10
C GLY A 267 -32.40 1.37 -8.18
N ASN A 268 -32.28 0.11 -8.61
CA ASN A 268 -33.40 -0.83 -8.65
C ASN A 268 -33.89 -1.19 -7.25
N ALA A 269 -33.00 -1.38 -6.28
CA ALA A 269 -33.35 -1.70 -4.90
C ALA A 269 -34.19 -0.61 -4.22
N ILE A 270 -34.01 0.66 -4.60
CA ILE A 270 -34.84 1.79 -4.13
C ILE A 270 -36.02 2.10 -5.06
N GLY A 271 -36.37 1.20 -5.97
CA GLY A 271 -37.56 1.29 -6.82
C GLY A 271 -37.46 2.29 -7.99
N LYS A 272 -36.25 2.68 -8.44
CA LYS A 272 -36.13 3.48 -9.67
C LYS A 272 -36.61 2.67 -10.88
N GLY A 273 -37.56 3.21 -11.62
CA GLY A 273 -38.03 2.61 -12.87
C GLY A 273 -36.90 2.46 -13.90
N VAL A 274 -37.02 1.45 -14.78
CA VAL A 274 -35.95 1.03 -15.70
C VAL A 274 -35.48 2.17 -16.63
N GLU A 275 -36.40 3.03 -17.07
CA GLU A 275 -36.07 4.21 -17.89
C GLU A 275 -35.10 5.17 -17.17
N LYS A 276 -35.28 5.36 -15.86
CA LYS A 276 -34.39 6.20 -15.05
C LYS A 276 -33.02 5.55 -14.85
N LEU A 277 -32.97 4.22 -14.77
CA LEU A 277 -31.72 3.46 -14.71
C LEU A 277 -30.93 3.60 -16.02
N VAL A 278 -31.58 3.43 -17.17
CA VAL A 278 -30.96 3.62 -18.49
C VAL A 278 -30.42 5.05 -18.64
N LYS A 279 -31.23 6.07 -18.32
CA LYS A 279 -30.77 7.47 -18.34
C LYS A 279 -29.59 7.72 -17.40
N THR A 280 -29.54 7.04 -16.26
CA THR A 280 -28.40 7.12 -15.33
C THR A 280 -27.13 6.60 -16.02
N ILE A 281 -27.18 5.43 -16.66
CA ILE A 281 -26.05 4.84 -17.42
C ILE A 281 -25.62 5.77 -18.57
N GLU A 282 -26.59 6.31 -19.31
CA GLU A 282 -26.34 7.25 -20.41
C GLU A 282 -25.74 8.58 -19.95
N SER A 283 -25.96 8.99 -18.69
CA SER A 283 -25.31 10.17 -18.11
C SER A 283 -23.89 9.90 -17.58
N MET A 284 -23.50 8.63 -17.37
CA MET A 284 -22.18 8.31 -16.81
C MET A 284 -21.07 8.53 -17.84
N PRO A 285 -19.99 9.23 -17.49
CA PRO A 285 -18.87 9.43 -18.41
C PRO A 285 -18.10 8.11 -18.63
N PRO A 286 -17.57 7.86 -19.84
CA PRO A 286 -16.86 6.62 -20.17
C PRO A 286 -15.47 6.52 -19.53
N ALA A 287 -14.81 7.66 -19.30
CA ALA A 287 -13.51 7.70 -18.64
C ALA A 287 -13.65 7.41 -17.13
N LEU A 288 -12.82 6.51 -16.61
CA LEU A 288 -12.91 6.05 -15.21
C LEU A 288 -12.72 7.17 -14.19
N ASN A 289 -11.79 8.10 -14.44
CA ASN A 289 -11.57 9.28 -13.57
C ASN A 289 -12.82 10.16 -13.48
N ASN A 290 -13.46 10.43 -14.62
CA ASN A 290 -14.69 11.22 -14.66
C ASN A 290 -15.85 10.46 -14.00
N LEU A 291 -15.85 9.12 -14.08
CA LEU A 291 -16.84 8.29 -13.38
C LEU A 291 -16.67 8.45 -11.86
N TYR A 292 -15.44 8.39 -11.34
CA TYR A 292 -15.17 8.65 -9.92
C TYR A 292 -15.60 10.05 -9.50
N ALA A 293 -15.26 11.09 -10.28
CA ALA A 293 -15.72 12.46 -10.04
C ALA A 293 -17.25 12.55 -9.96
N LYS A 294 -17.95 11.84 -10.85
CA LYS A 294 -19.41 11.80 -10.84
C LYS A 294 -19.96 11.05 -9.63
N ILE A 295 -19.35 9.92 -9.23
CA ILE A 295 -19.74 9.14 -8.06
C ILE A 295 -19.57 9.95 -6.77
N LEU A 296 -18.47 10.70 -6.65
CA LEU A 296 -18.15 11.50 -5.47
C LEU A 296 -18.75 12.92 -5.51
N SER A 297 -19.53 13.27 -6.54
CA SER A 297 -20.18 14.58 -6.62
C SER A 297 -21.40 14.70 -5.70
N GLY A 298 -21.64 15.91 -5.18
CA GLY A 298 -22.90 16.26 -4.52
C GLY A 298 -22.96 15.99 -3.00
N PHE A 299 -21.82 15.98 -2.31
CA PHE A 299 -21.81 15.97 -0.84
C PHE A 299 -22.13 17.36 -0.26
N PRO A 300 -22.92 17.44 0.83
CA PRO A 300 -22.94 18.62 1.68
C PRO A 300 -21.52 18.90 2.21
N LYS A 301 -21.15 20.17 2.36
CA LYS A 301 -19.78 20.56 2.76
C LYS A 301 -19.32 19.89 4.07
N ALA A 302 -20.23 19.71 5.03
CA ALA A 302 -19.93 19.04 6.30
C ALA A 302 -19.55 17.55 6.15
N GLU A 303 -20.11 16.84 5.16
CA GLU A 303 -19.77 15.44 4.89
C GLU A 303 -18.48 15.32 4.05
N GLU A 304 -18.14 16.37 3.29
CA GLU A 304 -16.95 16.43 2.46
C GLU A 304 -15.67 16.32 3.29
N ASP A 305 -15.58 17.04 4.41
CA ASP A 305 -14.39 17.03 5.28
C ASP A 305 -14.12 15.64 5.88
N GLN A 306 -15.16 14.94 6.35
CA GLN A 306 -15.04 13.58 6.86
C GLN A 306 -14.66 12.58 5.75
N MET A 307 -15.21 12.75 4.55
CA MET A 307 -14.86 11.91 3.40
C MET A 307 -13.40 12.13 2.97
N VAL A 308 -12.93 13.39 2.94
CA VAL A 308 -11.53 13.74 2.65
C VAL A 308 -10.61 13.09 3.66
N LYS A 309 -10.95 13.18 4.96
CA LYS A 309 -10.20 12.57 6.04
C LYS A 309 -10.15 11.05 5.93
N LEU A 310 -11.28 10.40 5.62
CA LEU A 310 -11.32 8.97 5.29
C LEU A 310 -10.36 8.62 4.17
N PHE A 311 -10.40 9.35 3.05
CA PHE A 311 -9.50 9.07 1.94
C PHE A 311 -8.03 9.32 2.28
N GLN A 312 -7.71 10.34 3.07
CA GLN A 312 -6.34 10.58 3.56
C GLN A 312 -5.84 9.41 4.41
N TRP A 313 -6.64 8.92 5.36
CA TRP A 313 -6.28 7.77 6.18
C TRP A 313 -6.10 6.50 5.36
N VAL A 314 -6.99 6.21 4.41
CA VAL A 314 -6.87 4.99 3.59
C VAL A 314 -5.72 5.08 2.57
N LEU A 315 -5.42 6.27 2.03
CA LEU A 315 -4.34 6.48 1.05
C LEU A 315 -2.94 6.49 1.67
N PHE A 316 -2.78 7.24 2.76
CA PHE A 316 -1.47 7.62 3.27
C PHE A 316 -1.06 6.84 4.50
N ALA A 317 -1.94 6.00 5.06
CA ALA A 317 -1.54 5.08 6.11
C ALA A 317 -0.43 4.14 5.61
N LYS A 318 0.50 3.81 6.51
CA LYS A 318 1.67 2.97 6.21
C LYS A 318 1.31 1.51 5.97
N ARG A 319 0.15 1.11 6.46
CA ARG A 319 -0.52 -0.15 6.17
C ARG A 319 -2.04 0.06 6.20
N PRO A 320 -2.83 -0.85 5.59
CA PRO A 320 -4.27 -0.87 5.77
C PRO A 320 -4.65 -0.85 7.25
N LEU A 321 -5.64 -0.02 7.59
CA LEU A 321 -6.17 0.11 8.94
C LEU A 321 -7.32 -0.88 9.15
N SER A 322 -7.39 -1.43 10.35
CA SER A 322 -8.52 -2.24 10.79
C SER A 322 -9.80 -1.40 10.95
N SER A 323 -10.97 -2.03 10.99
CA SER A 323 -12.24 -1.34 11.24
C SER A 323 -12.22 -0.59 12.56
N GLN A 324 -11.59 -1.17 13.58
CA GLN A 324 -11.46 -0.54 14.91
C GLN A 324 -10.49 0.65 14.88
N GLU A 325 -9.33 0.47 14.25
CA GLU A 325 -8.32 1.52 14.09
C GLU A 325 -8.88 2.71 13.30
N LEU A 326 -9.50 2.45 12.15
CA LEU A 326 -10.06 3.49 11.29
C LEU A 326 -11.20 4.25 11.99
N ARG A 327 -12.02 3.56 12.80
CA ARG A 327 -13.09 4.23 13.57
C ARG A 327 -12.54 5.24 14.56
N GLU A 328 -11.49 4.88 15.29
CA GLU A 328 -10.83 5.81 16.21
C GLU A 328 -10.09 6.92 15.46
N ALA A 329 -9.44 6.59 14.35
CA ALA A 329 -8.73 7.53 13.49
C ALA A 329 -9.63 8.63 12.89
N LEU A 330 -10.88 8.30 12.53
CA LEU A 330 -11.83 9.28 12.01
C LEU A 330 -12.48 10.15 13.10
N ALA A 331 -12.57 9.62 14.32
CA ALA A 331 -13.09 10.34 15.47
C ALA A 331 -12.04 11.28 16.10
N THR A 332 -10.74 11.08 15.81
CA THR A 332 -9.65 12.00 16.17
C THR A 332 -9.41 13.02 15.08
N ASP A 333 -9.05 14.27 15.41
CA ASP A 333 -8.75 15.32 14.42
C ASP A 333 -7.45 16.06 14.74
N LYS A 334 -6.74 16.57 13.72
CA LYS A 334 -5.57 17.43 13.91
C LYS A 334 -5.84 18.62 14.83
N GLY A 335 -7.05 19.18 14.79
CA GLY A 335 -7.50 20.34 15.55
C GLY A 335 -8.33 20.00 16.78
N MET A 336 -8.42 18.72 17.17
CA MET A 336 -9.27 18.31 18.30
C MET A 336 -8.79 18.94 19.61
N THR A 337 -9.74 19.44 20.42
CA THR A 337 -9.51 19.89 21.80
C THR A 337 -9.86 18.83 22.84
N THR A 338 -10.40 17.70 22.37
CA THR A 338 -10.77 16.54 23.17
C THR A 338 -9.57 15.95 23.90
N THR A 339 -9.76 15.58 25.17
CA THR A 339 -8.68 15.04 26.01
C THR A 339 -8.95 13.63 26.52
N THR A 340 -10.13 13.08 26.24
CA THR A 340 -10.53 11.74 26.71
C THR A 340 -11.09 10.85 25.59
N ILE A 341 -10.93 9.54 25.72
CA ILE A 341 -11.53 8.57 24.80
C ILE A 341 -13.07 8.65 24.84
N SER A 342 -13.63 8.90 26.03
CA SER A 342 -15.07 9.02 26.21
C SER A 342 -15.67 10.17 25.39
N GLU A 343 -14.92 11.26 25.21
CA GLU A 343 -15.31 12.40 24.37
C GLU A 343 -15.20 12.08 22.88
N ILE A 344 -14.14 11.40 22.44
CA ILE A 344 -13.98 10.95 21.04
C ILE A 344 -15.14 10.03 20.64
N ARG A 345 -15.58 9.16 21.55
CA ARG A 345 -16.72 8.25 21.31
C ARG A 345 -18.08 8.96 21.26
N ARG A 346 -18.17 10.22 21.68
CA ARG A 346 -19.38 11.05 21.54
C ARG A 346 -19.38 11.87 20.25
N HIS A 347 -18.34 11.75 19.43
CA HIS A 347 -18.26 12.42 18.14
C HIS A 347 -19.43 11.99 17.25
N GLU A 348 -19.98 12.91 16.44
CA GLU A 348 -21.18 12.65 15.62
C GLU A 348 -21.00 11.51 14.61
N SER A 349 -19.77 11.30 14.14
CA SER A 349 -19.41 10.22 13.22
C SER A 349 -19.13 8.88 13.92
N TRP A 350 -19.21 8.83 15.25
CA TRP A 350 -19.01 7.59 16.00
C TRP A 350 -20.21 6.66 15.86
N THR A 351 -19.94 5.42 15.48
CA THR A 351 -20.94 4.36 15.40
C THR A 351 -20.65 3.28 16.44
N GLU A 352 -21.69 2.83 17.15
CA GLU A 352 -21.57 1.86 18.25
C GLU A 352 -20.99 0.51 17.82
N THR A 353 -21.51 -0.05 16.72
CA THR A 353 -21.07 -1.35 16.21
C THR A 353 -20.16 -1.22 15.00
N LEU A 354 -19.24 -2.17 14.81
CA LEU A 354 -18.37 -2.21 13.63
C LEU A 354 -19.17 -2.44 12.33
N THR A 355 -20.24 -3.22 12.36
CA THR A 355 -21.10 -3.41 11.18
C THR A 355 -21.74 -2.10 10.72
N GLN A 356 -22.21 -1.27 11.66
CA GLN A 356 -22.71 0.07 11.36
C GLN A 356 -21.59 0.98 10.86
N PHE A 357 -20.41 0.93 11.50
CA PHE A 357 -19.24 1.69 11.07
C PHE A 357 -18.88 1.40 9.62
N GLU A 358 -18.73 0.13 9.27
CA GLU A 358 -18.35 -0.25 7.92
C GLU A 358 -19.43 0.10 6.88
N SER A 359 -20.71 0.03 7.27
CA SER A 359 -21.82 0.50 6.44
C SER A 359 -21.75 2.01 6.22
N TYR A 360 -21.45 2.76 7.27
CA TYR A 360 -21.25 4.21 7.23
C TYR A 360 -20.07 4.59 6.32
N ILE A 361 -18.91 3.92 6.44
CA ILE A 361 -17.76 4.13 5.57
C ILE A 361 -18.06 3.76 4.11
N ARG A 362 -18.80 2.66 3.87
CA ARG A 362 -19.26 2.31 2.52
C ARG A 362 -20.18 3.39 1.96
N HIS A 363 -21.06 3.98 2.77
CA HIS A 363 -21.93 5.07 2.34
C HIS A 363 -21.14 6.35 2.04
N MET A 364 -20.28 6.78 2.98
CA MET A 364 -19.45 7.98 2.88
C MET A 364 -18.50 7.92 1.68
N SER A 365 -17.89 6.77 1.43
CA SER A 365 -17.01 6.57 0.26
C SER A 365 -17.76 6.26 -1.04
N ARG A 366 -19.11 6.23 -1.03
CA ARG A 366 -19.93 5.78 -2.17
C ARG A 366 -19.56 4.39 -2.70
N GLY A 367 -19.16 3.51 -1.79
CA GLY A 367 -18.76 2.14 -2.09
C GLY A 367 -17.35 2.02 -2.66
N LEU A 368 -16.54 3.07 -2.62
CA LEU A 368 -15.14 3.03 -3.07
C LEU A 368 -14.18 2.45 -2.04
N VAL A 369 -14.58 2.42 -0.76
CA VAL A 369 -13.88 1.73 0.32
C VAL A 369 -14.68 0.52 0.76
N GLU A 370 -14.01 -0.62 0.90
CA GLU A 370 -14.56 -1.88 1.39
C GLU A 370 -13.72 -2.46 2.52
N PHE A 371 -14.31 -3.41 3.24
CA PHE A 371 -13.67 -4.07 4.38
C PHE A 371 -13.43 -5.54 4.06
N GLN A 372 -12.18 -5.95 4.16
CA GLN A 372 -11.74 -7.31 3.83
C GLN A 372 -11.17 -8.01 5.06
N THR A 373 -11.42 -9.32 5.19
CA THR A 373 -10.88 -10.11 6.31
C THR A 373 -9.35 -10.01 6.33
N ARG A 374 -8.82 -9.68 7.51
CA ARG A 374 -7.39 -9.69 7.76
C ARG A 374 -6.82 -11.09 7.54
N ASP A 375 -5.81 -11.22 6.69
CA ASP A 375 -5.08 -12.48 6.57
C ASP A 375 -4.36 -12.74 7.90
N VAL A 376 -4.64 -13.89 8.52
CA VAL A 376 -4.42 -14.32 9.93
C VAL A 376 -2.97 -14.19 10.47
N TYR A 377 -2.01 -13.68 9.70
CA TYR A 377 -0.58 -13.67 10.08
C TYR A 377 -0.19 -12.58 11.09
N GLU A 378 -1.06 -11.63 11.41
CA GLU A 378 -0.94 -10.79 12.62
C GLU A 378 -1.62 -11.44 13.84
N GLN A 379 -1.60 -12.77 13.96
CA GLN A 379 -1.74 -13.41 15.27
C GLN A 379 -0.46 -13.15 16.08
N TYR A 380 -0.38 -11.97 16.68
CA TYR A 380 0.59 -11.73 17.75
C TYR A 380 0.23 -12.53 19.02
N GLU A 381 -0.97 -13.11 19.13
CA GLU A 381 -1.34 -14.00 20.24
C GLU A 381 -2.32 -15.12 19.82
N PRO A 382 -2.12 -16.37 20.27
CA PRO A 382 -3.13 -17.41 20.22
C PRO A 382 -4.27 -17.07 21.21
N GLY A 383 -5.51 -17.02 20.73
CA GLY A 383 -6.70 -16.98 21.60
C GLY A 383 -7.55 -15.71 21.56
N VAL A 384 -7.21 -14.71 20.75
CA VAL A 384 -8.11 -13.57 20.48
C VAL A 384 -8.74 -13.76 19.11
N GLU A 385 -10.04 -14.06 19.05
CA GLU A 385 -10.84 -13.90 17.84
C GLU A 385 -10.93 -12.40 17.53
N VAL A 386 -9.95 -11.87 16.80
CA VAL A 386 -10.12 -10.55 16.18
C VAL A 386 -10.61 -10.78 14.77
N SER A 387 -11.94 -10.85 14.63
CA SER A 387 -12.62 -10.67 13.35
C SER A 387 -12.49 -9.19 12.92
N ASP A 388 -11.28 -8.65 12.85
CA ASP A 388 -11.08 -7.32 12.30
C ASP A 388 -10.91 -7.41 10.79
N ARG A 389 -11.64 -6.55 10.09
CA ARG A 389 -11.51 -6.37 8.67
C ARG A 389 -10.72 -5.12 8.42
N GLU A 390 -9.89 -5.11 7.40
CA GLU A 390 -9.11 -3.94 7.03
C GLU A 390 -9.85 -3.14 5.96
N ALA A 391 -9.72 -1.81 6.01
CA ALA A 391 -10.24 -0.91 5.01
C ALA A 391 -9.32 -0.88 3.78
N HIS A 392 -9.88 -1.11 2.61
CA HIS A 392 -9.17 -1.10 1.33
C HIS A 392 -9.99 -0.34 0.29
N PHE A 393 -9.33 0.28 -0.66
CA PHE A 393 -10.02 0.71 -1.88
C PHE A 393 -10.42 -0.52 -2.70
N ILE A 394 -11.61 -0.47 -3.29
CA ILE A 394 -12.11 -1.54 -4.17
C ILE A 394 -11.21 -1.82 -5.37
N HIS A 395 -10.35 -0.86 -5.75
CA HIS A 395 -9.39 -0.99 -6.83
C HIS A 395 -8.30 0.09 -6.75
N GLN A 396 -7.06 -0.21 -7.16
CA GLN A 396 -5.93 0.74 -7.15
C GLN A 396 -6.22 2.04 -7.92
N SER A 397 -7.00 1.97 -9.00
CA SER A 397 -7.42 3.17 -9.77
C SER A 397 -8.21 4.19 -8.97
N VAL A 398 -8.87 3.78 -7.88
CA VAL A 398 -9.50 4.71 -6.95
C VAL A 398 -8.43 5.50 -6.23
N ALA A 399 -7.41 4.82 -5.70
CA ALA A 399 -6.32 5.46 -4.98
C ALA A 399 -5.60 6.50 -5.86
N ASP A 400 -5.30 6.14 -7.11
CA ASP A 400 -4.62 7.06 -8.03
C ASP A 400 -5.51 8.25 -8.37
N TYR A 401 -6.81 8.04 -8.65
CA TYR A 401 -7.73 9.14 -8.89
C TYR A 401 -7.80 10.09 -7.68
N LEU A 402 -7.87 9.53 -6.47
CA LEU A 402 -7.97 10.34 -5.27
C LEU A 402 -6.71 11.18 -5.04
N GLN A 403 -5.54 10.57 -5.20
CA GLN A 403 -4.25 11.23 -4.98
C GLN A 403 -3.89 12.22 -6.10
N GLU A 404 -4.12 11.86 -7.37
CA GLU A 404 -3.65 12.64 -8.52
C GLU A 404 -4.63 13.73 -8.95
N ILE A 405 -5.93 13.57 -8.67
CA ILE A 405 -6.99 14.46 -9.16
C ILE A 405 -7.80 15.01 -8.00
N PHE A 406 -8.47 14.16 -7.22
CA PHE A 406 -9.46 14.60 -6.23
C PHE A 406 -8.85 15.52 -5.16
N LEU A 407 -7.82 15.06 -4.44
CA LEU A 407 -7.20 15.83 -3.36
C LEU A 407 -6.45 17.06 -3.86
N LYS A 408 -5.90 17.03 -5.09
CA LYS A 408 -5.25 18.19 -5.70
C LYS A 408 -6.26 19.29 -6.02
N ASN A 409 -7.42 18.93 -6.57
CA ASN A 409 -8.47 19.89 -6.89
C ASN A 409 -9.00 20.58 -5.63
N LEU A 410 -9.19 19.83 -4.54
CA LEU A 410 -9.64 20.41 -3.26
C LEU A 410 -8.64 21.40 -2.64
N GLN A 411 -7.34 21.17 -2.81
CA GLN A 411 -6.32 22.08 -2.29
C GLN A 411 -6.15 23.35 -3.13
N HIS A 412 -6.36 23.27 -4.45
CA HIS A 412 -6.36 24.46 -5.31
C HIS A 412 -7.38 25.52 -4.85
N ASP A 413 -8.45 25.10 -4.18
CA ASP A 413 -9.50 25.98 -3.66
C ASP A 413 -9.18 26.57 -2.27
N LEU A 414 -8.20 26.03 -1.54
CA LEU A 414 -7.94 26.37 -0.13
C LEU A 414 -6.55 26.98 0.13
N TYR A 415 -5.49 26.55 -0.58
CA TYR A 415 -4.13 27.06 -0.38
C TYR A 415 -3.27 26.90 -1.65
N HIS A 416 -2.70 27.99 -2.16
CA HIS A 416 -1.69 27.91 -3.21
C HIS A 416 -0.36 27.36 -2.63
N GLY A 417 0.00 26.12 -2.99
CA GLY A 417 1.40 25.65 -2.93
C GLY A 417 1.72 24.47 -1.99
N GLN A 418 0.76 23.90 -1.25
CA GLN A 418 1.04 22.75 -0.37
C GLN A 418 0.81 21.41 -1.07
N SER A 419 1.65 20.41 -0.76
CA SER A 419 1.51 19.04 -1.28
C SER A 419 0.29 18.33 -0.67
N CYS A 420 -0.54 17.70 -1.50
CA CYS A 420 -1.69 16.90 -1.04
C CYS A 420 -1.26 15.69 -0.20
N VAL A 421 -0.12 15.10 -0.58
CA VAL A 421 0.53 14.02 0.17
C VAL A 421 0.99 14.56 1.53
N GLY A 422 1.66 15.71 1.55
CA GLY A 422 2.10 16.36 2.78
C GLY A 422 0.92 16.63 3.73
N ALA A 423 -0.17 17.22 3.24
CA ALA A 423 -1.34 17.53 4.05
C ALA A 423 -2.02 16.28 4.63
N GLY A 424 -2.08 15.18 3.87
CA GLY A 424 -2.58 13.90 4.37
C GLY A 424 -1.71 13.30 5.47
N HIS A 425 -0.38 13.29 5.29
CA HIS A 425 0.53 12.85 6.35
C HIS A 425 0.49 13.78 7.58
N PHE A 426 0.24 15.08 7.40
CA PHE A 426 0.06 16.03 8.49
C PHE A 426 -1.20 15.70 9.30
N GLU A 427 -2.34 15.48 8.64
CA GLU A 427 -3.59 15.06 9.29
C GLU A 427 -3.39 13.81 10.15
N ILE A 428 -2.76 12.77 9.57
CA ILE A 428 -2.51 11.50 10.25
C ILE A 428 -1.57 11.69 11.44
N SER A 429 -0.42 12.35 11.24
CA SER A 429 0.56 12.55 12.32
C SER A 429 -0.05 13.31 13.50
N ARG A 430 -0.79 14.39 13.23
CA ARG A 430 -1.44 15.21 14.27
C ARG A 430 -2.53 14.44 14.98
N SER A 431 -3.35 13.69 14.25
CA SER A 431 -4.36 12.82 14.84
C SER A 431 -3.75 11.73 15.73
N CYS A 432 -2.66 11.08 15.28
CA CYS A 432 -1.92 10.10 16.09
C CYS A 432 -1.36 10.71 17.38
N LEU A 433 -0.70 11.87 17.29
CA LEU A 433 -0.17 12.55 18.47
C LEU A 433 -1.29 12.93 19.44
N ARG A 434 -2.37 13.53 18.94
CA ARG A 434 -3.52 13.91 19.77
C ARG A 434 -4.18 12.69 20.43
N TYR A 435 -4.26 11.56 19.74
CA TYR A 435 -4.77 10.32 20.31
C TYR A 435 -3.86 9.76 21.41
N LEU A 436 -2.54 9.77 21.21
CA LEU A 436 -1.58 9.33 22.24
C LEU A 436 -1.57 10.27 23.47
N ALA A 437 -2.01 11.52 23.32
CA ALA A 437 -2.14 12.51 24.40
C ALA A 437 -3.40 12.34 25.27
N LEU A 438 -4.29 11.40 24.94
CA LEU A 438 -5.53 11.22 25.69
C LEU A 438 -5.23 10.73 27.10
N ARG A 439 -5.93 11.28 28.10
CA ARG A 439 -5.67 10.99 29.52
C ARG A 439 -5.74 9.49 29.81
N GLU A 440 -6.78 8.80 29.33
CA GLU A 440 -6.90 7.36 29.56
C GLU A 440 -5.80 6.53 28.88
N VAL A 441 -5.22 7.03 27.79
CA VAL A 441 -4.08 6.38 27.11
C VAL A 441 -2.82 6.57 27.94
N LEU A 442 -2.55 7.81 28.40
CA LEU A 442 -1.42 8.15 29.27
C LEU A 442 -1.49 7.44 30.63
N ASP A 443 -2.67 7.23 31.20
CA ASP A 443 -2.84 6.54 32.48
C ASP A 443 -2.67 5.02 32.37
N ALA A 444 -2.66 4.48 31.15
CA ALA A 444 -2.68 3.04 30.88
C ALA A 444 -1.29 2.40 30.76
N THR A 445 -0.21 3.10 31.12
CA THR A 445 1.19 2.63 30.93
C THR A 445 1.56 1.34 31.66
N LYS A 446 0.77 0.95 32.66
CA LYS A 446 0.96 -0.30 33.42
C LYS A 446 0.28 -1.52 32.80
N LEU A 447 -0.53 -1.33 31.76
CA LEU A 447 -1.28 -2.41 31.12
C LEU A 447 -0.39 -3.23 30.19
N SER A 448 -0.76 -4.51 29.99
CA SER A 448 -0.09 -5.35 28.99
C SER A 448 -0.35 -4.83 27.58
N ARG A 449 0.55 -5.14 26.64
CA ARG A 449 0.39 -4.84 25.21
C ARG A 449 -0.96 -5.29 24.65
N SER A 450 -1.40 -6.50 25.00
CA SER A 450 -2.70 -7.04 24.59
C SER A 450 -3.88 -6.25 25.14
N THR A 451 -3.83 -5.89 26.42
CA THR A 451 -4.89 -5.08 27.05
C THR A 451 -4.94 -3.67 26.46
N LEU A 452 -3.78 -3.05 26.19
CA LEU A 452 -3.71 -1.75 25.53
C LEU A 452 -4.30 -1.81 24.12
N SER A 453 -3.94 -2.82 23.33
CA SER A 453 -4.43 -2.98 21.95
C SER A 453 -5.94 -3.20 21.90
N ALA A 454 -6.50 -3.95 22.86
CA ALA A 454 -7.93 -4.21 22.95
C ALA A 454 -8.75 -3.01 23.45
N ARG A 455 -8.12 -2.06 24.14
CA ARG A 455 -8.80 -0.88 24.70
C ARG A 455 -8.63 0.37 23.82
N PHE A 456 -7.46 0.52 23.22
CA PHE A 456 -7.02 1.68 22.45
C PHE A 456 -6.49 1.19 21.10
N HIS A 457 -7.40 1.03 20.14
CA HIS A 457 -7.13 0.30 18.91
C HIS A 457 -6.17 1.05 17.99
N LEU A 458 -6.16 2.39 18.02
CA LEU A 458 -5.24 3.21 17.21
C LEU A 458 -3.81 3.26 17.78
N THR A 459 -3.60 2.94 19.06
CA THR A 459 -2.27 3.03 19.71
C THR A 459 -1.16 2.24 19.00
N PRO A 460 -1.35 0.97 18.59
CA PRO A 460 -0.31 0.21 17.89
C PRO A 460 0.12 0.85 16.58
N TYR A 461 -0.84 1.41 15.83
CA TYR A 461 -0.54 2.13 14.58
C TYR A 461 0.19 3.45 14.87
N ALA A 462 -0.37 4.27 15.77
CA ALA A 462 0.17 5.59 16.10
C ALA A 462 1.59 5.49 16.64
N THR A 463 1.83 4.56 17.56
CA THR A 463 3.16 4.35 18.14
C THR A 463 4.18 3.93 17.09
N ARG A 464 3.80 3.05 16.16
CA ARG A 464 4.69 2.52 15.13
C ARG A 464 5.04 3.52 14.03
N PHE A 465 4.08 4.31 13.56
CA PHE A 465 4.23 5.04 12.30
C PHE A 465 4.26 6.57 12.41
N VAL A 466 3.97 7.16 13.58
CA VAL A 466 3.85 8.63 13.70
C VAL A 466 5.11 9.39 13.27
N PHE A 467 6.30 8.89 13.61
CA PHE A 467 7.58 9.49 13.20
C PHE A 467 7.76 9.47 11.68
N GLU A 468 7.38 8.37 11.02
CA GLU A 468 7.44 8.30 9.56
C GLU A 468 6.47 9.28 8.89
N HIS A 469 5.28 9.51 9.48
CA HIS A 469 4.36 10.51 8.98
C HIS A 469 4.95 11.92 9.14
N ILE A 470 5.51 12.26 10.31
CA ILE A 470 6.13 13.57 10.58
C ILE A 470 7.26 13.85 9.57
N ARG A 471 8.18 12.90 9.38
CA ARG A 471 9.28 13.02 8.40
C ARG A 471 8.75 13.22 6.99
N LYS A 472 7.66 12.51 6.62
CA LYS A 472 7.07 12.64 5.29
C LYS A 472 6.46 14.03 5.07
N VAL A 473 5.90 14.67 6.10
CA VAL A 473 5.40 16.05 6.03
C VAL A 473 6.53 17.04 5.69
N GLU A 474 7.67 16.95 6.39
CA GLU A 474 8.84 17.81 6.10
C GLU A 474 9.39 17.56 4.68
N GLN A 475 9.50 16.30 4.26
CA GLN A 475 9.93 15.93 2.90
C GLN A 475 8.99 16.47 1.81
N GLN A 476 7.75 16.80 2.17
CA GLN A 476 6.76 17.42 1.28
C GLN A 476 6.74 18.95 1.40
N GLY A 477 7.68 19.54 2.15
CA GLY A 477 7.87 20.97 2.26
C GLY A 477 6.84 21.69 3.13
N ILE A 478 6.16 20.97 4.05
CA ILE A 478 5.21 21.57 4.99
C ILE A 478 5.91 21.77 6.34
N PRO A 479 6.13 23.02 6.80
CA PRO A 479 6.73 23.29 8.10
C PRO A 479 5.84 22.85 9.27
N GLN A 480 6.46 22.41 10.36
CA GLN A 480 5.82 21.90 11.57
C GLN A 480 6.40 22.49 12.88
N PRO A 481 6.47 23.83 13.04
CA PRO A 481 7.08 24.49 14.21
C PRO A 481 6.25 24.37 15.51
N ASP A 482 5.18 23.60 15.48
CA ASP A 482 4.24 23.37 16.58
C ASP A 482 4.46 22.04 17.29
N LEU A 483 5.30 21.13 16.77
CA LEU A 483 5.42 19.75 17.28
C LEU A 483 5.83 19.69 18.75
N LEU A 484 6.86 20.45 19.15
CA LEU A 484 7.25 20.54 20.56
C LEU A 484 6.13 21.07 21.46
N LYS A 485 5.41 22.11 21.01
CA LYS A 485 4.34 22.77 21.77
C LYS A 485 3.11 21.88 21.88
N LEU A 486 2.80 21.11 20.84
CA LEU A 486 1.60 20.30 20.71
C LEU A 486 1.51 19.20 21.77
N PHE A 487 2.65 18.61 22.10
CA PHE A 487 2.74 17.51 23.06
C PHE A 487 3.47 17.90 24.36
N GLN A 488 3.87 19.17 24.50
CA GLN A 488 4.73 19.63 25.58
C GLN A 488 5.94 18.68 25.74
N TRP A 489 6.62 18.40 24.64
CA TRP A 489 7.80 17.54 24.59
C TRP A 489 9.02 18.21 25.23
N ASP A 490 8.87 18.55 26.50
CA ASP A 490 9.99 18.82 27.38
C ASP A 490 10.37 17.54 28.13
N THR A 491 11.66 17.34 28.33
CA THR A 491 12.24 16.30 29.17
C THR A 491 11.70 16.29 30.60
N GLN A 492 11.12 17.39 31.06
CA GLN A 492 10.46 17.51 32.37
C GLN A 492 8.96 17.20 32.35
N SER A 493 8.37 16.93 31.17
CA SER A 493 6.94 16.65 31.01
C SER A 493 6.59 15.24 31.44
N GLU A 494 5.68 15.11 32.41
CA GLU A 494 5.14 13.83 32.86
C GLU A 494 4.45 13.09 31.69
N SER A 495 3.72 13.82 30.85
CA SER A 495 3.04 13.25 29.67
C SER A 495 4.03 12.65 28.67
N PHE A 496 5.19 13.27 28.47
CA PHE A 496 6.24 12.69 27.61
C PHE A 496 6.73 11.35 28.15
N GLY A 497 6.99 11.28 29.46
CA GLY A 497 7.41 10.05 30.13
C GLY A 497 6.37 8.92 30.01
N GLU A 498 5.08 9.24 30.10
CA GLU A 498 4.03 8.23 29.91
C GLU A 498 3.96 7.72 28.47
N VAL A 499 4.01 8.58 27.44
CA VAL A 499 4.00 8.07 26.05
C VAL A 499 5.23 7.24 25.73
N VAL A 500 6.39 7.62 26.26
CA VAL A 500 7.60 6.81 26.15
C VAL A 500 7.38 5.39 26.69
N LYS A 501 6.70 5.24 27.83
CA LYS A 501 6.35 3.93 28.37
C LYS A 501 5.39 3.18 27.42
N ILE A 502 4.37 3.85 26.87
CA ILE A 502 3.46 3.24 25.90
C ILE A 502 4.23 2.74 24.67
N TRP A 503 5.12 3.55 24.10
CA TRP A 503 5.99 3.16 23.00
C TRP A 503 6.80 1.91 23.33
N SER A 504 7.43 1.87 24.51
CA SER A 504 8.23 0.71 24.93
C SER A 504 7.43 -0.59 25.04
N VAL A 505 6.12 -0.51 25.28
CA VAL A 505 5.23 -1.69 25.31
C VAL A 505 4.97 -2.23 23.90
N PHE A 506 4.82 -1.34 22.91
CA PHE A 506 4.54 -1.72 21.52
C PHE A 506 5.79 -2.02 20.69
N ASP A 507 6.91 -1.41 21.04
CA ASP A 507 8.20 -1.56 20.38
C ASP A 507 9.33 -1.78 21.42
N PRO A 508 9.37 -2.94 22.08
CA PRO A 508 10.33 -3.22 23.16
C PRO A 508 11.79 -3.27 22.67
N HIS A 509 12.00 -3.34 21.36
CA HIS A 509 13.32 -3.40 20.74
C HIS A 509 13.69 -2.09 20.03
N ASN A 510 12.85 -1.06 20.09
CA ASN A 510 13.03 0.24 19.44
C ASN A 510 13.33 0.11 17.93
N VAL A 511 12.64 -0.81 17.26
CA VAL A 511 12.78 -1.10 15.83
C VAL A 511 12.21 0.03 14.98
N HIS A 512 11.09 0.60 15.41
CA HIS A 512 10.35 1.64 14.70
C HIS A 512 10.60 3.04 15.29
N MET A 513 11.40 3.11 16.34
CA MET A 513 11.81 4.36 16.97
C MET A 513 13.13 4.87 16.39
N PRO A 514 13.37 6.19 16.41
CA PRO A 514 14.69 6.75 16.12
C PRO A 514 15.78 6.12 17.02
N THR A 515 16.98 5.96 16.49
CA THR A 515 17.99 5.06 17.06
C THR A 515 18.54 5.55 18.40
N GLY A 516 18.02 5.01 19.52
CA GLY A 516 18.41 5.41 20.88
C GLY A 516 17.28 6.03 21.70
N TRP A 517 16.07 6.08 21.15
CA TRP A 517 14.86 6.43 21.87
C TRP A 517 14.47 5.38 22.92
N PRO A 518 13.86 5.76 24.07
CA PRO A 518 13.93 7.08 24.68
C PRO A 518 15.33 7.32 25.27
N PHE A 519 15.99 8.42 24.95
CA PHE A 519 17.33 8.65 25.50
C PHE A 519 17.23 9.02 26.99
N VAL A 520 17.98 8.32 27.83
CA VAL A 520 18.17 8.75 29.22
C VAL A 520 19.01 10.03 29.19
N GLY A 521 18.51 11.11 29.80
CA GLY A 521 19.18 12.42 29.78
C GLY A 521 19.10 13.15 28.43
N THR A 522 18.06 12.89 27.63
CA THR A 522 17.75 13.67 26.42
C THR A 522 17.75 15.17 26.67
N THR A 523 18.05 15.93 25.63
CA THR A 523 17.69 17.36 25.55
C THR A 523 16.53 17.52 24.56
N THR A 524 15.84 18.65 24.60
CA THR A 524 14.80 19.01 23.62
C THR A 524 15.31 18.94 22.17
N LEU A 525 16.58 19.26 21.93
CA LEU A 525 17.22 19.13 20.60
C LEU A 525 17.28 17.66 20.14
N HIS A 526 17.59 16.71 21.04
CA HIS A 526 17.57 15.28 20.68
C HIS A 526 16.18 14.81 20.29
N ILE A 527 15.14 15.31 20.97
CA ILE A 527 13.74 14.99 20.65
C ILE A 527 13.38 15.54 19.26
N LEU A 528 13.71 16.81 18.96
CA LEU A 528 13.49 17.44 17.66
C LEU A 528 14.13 16.67 16.50
N ILE A 529 15.37 16.23 16.67
CA ILE A 529 16.07 15.42 15.66
C ILE A 529 15.40 14.06 15.51
N ALA A 530 14.98 13.43 16.60
CA ALA A 530 14.30 12.13 16.57
C ALA A 530 12.99 12.20 15.78
N LEU A 531 12.26 13.31 15.94
CA LEU A 531 11.06 13.62 15.16
C LEU A 531 11.34 13.82 13.67
N GLY A 532 12.57 14.18 13.32
CA GLY A 532 12.96 14.51 11.95
C GLY A 532 12.26 15.77 11.45
N SER A 533 11.94 16.70 12.36
CA SER A 533 11.33 18.00 12.01
C SER A 533 12.39 19.07 11.91
N LYS A 534 12.87 19.33 10.68
CA LYS A 534 13.86 20.39 10.45
C LYS A 534 13.28 21.77 10.78
N SER A 535 12.05 22.02 10.35
CA SER A 535 11.42 23.33 10.55
C SER A 535 11.14 23.66 12.03
N ASP A 536 10.80 22.66 12.86
CA ASP A 536 10.64 22.86 14.31
C ASP A 536 12.00 23.06 14.99
N LEU A 537 13.04 22.35 14.52
CA LEU A 537 14.41 22.57 14.99
C LEU A 537 14.90 24.00 14.68
N ASP A 538 14.70 24.47 13.45
CA ASP A 538 15.05 25.83 13.04
C ASP A 538 14.32 26.87 13.93
N ALA A 539 13.01 26.72 14.11
CA ALA A 539 12.23 27.60 14.96
C ALA A 539 12.73 27.61 16.43
N TYR A 540 13.03 26.43 16.97
CA TYR A 540 13.51 26.30 18.35
C TYR A 540 14.90 26.91 18.57
N LEU A 541 15.82 26.75 17.61
CA LEU A 541 17.16 27.34 17.66
C LEU A 541 17.13 28.88 17.55
N ILE A 542 16.19 29.44 16.78
CA ILE A 542 15.99 30.90 16.69
C ILE A 542 15.44 31.43 18.02
N GLU A 543 14.47 30.75 18.62
CA GLU A 543 13.83 31.17 19.87
C GLU A 543 14.74 31.02 21.10
N ASN A 544 15.70 30.07 21.07
CA ASN A 544 16.50 29.71 22.25
C ASN A 544 18.01 29.69 21.92
N ASN A 545 18.80 30.51 22.61
CA ASN A 545 20.27 30.52 22.48
C ASN A 545 20.89 29.31 23.22
N LEU A 546 20.77 28.11 22.63
CA LEU A 546 21.07 26.85 23.29
C LEU A 546 22.43 26.26 22.92
N ASP A 547 23.01 25.56 23.90
CA ASP A 547 24.24 24.80 23.74
C ASP A 547 23.97 23.48 22.98
N ILE A 548 24.24 23.51 21.67
CA ILE A 548 24.19 22.35 20.78
C ILE A 548 25.25 21.28 21.08
N SER A 549 26.18 21.54 22.01
CA SER A 549 27.22 20.59 22.42
C SER A 549 26.79 19.69 23.58
N ARG A 550 25.63 19.93 24.19
CA ARG A 550 25.13 19.14 25.31
C ARG A 550 24.91 17.68 24.90
N LYS A 551 25.47 16.78 25.69
CA LYS A 551 25.43 15.33 25.44
C LYS A 551 24.28 14.64 26.18
N ASP A 552 23.74 13.60 25.57
CA ASP A 552 22.89 12.63 26.27
C ASP A 552 23.70 11.75 27.25
N SER A 553 23.06 10.85 27.99
CA SER A 553 23.76 9.95 28.93
C SER A 553 24.69 8.93 28.23
N ALA A 554 24.59 8.78 26.91
CA ALA A 554 25.49 7.96 26.10
C ALA A 554 26.65 8.78 25.49
N GLY A 555 26.73 10.09 25.77
CA GLY A 555 27.78 10.97 25.29
C GLY A 555 27.55 11.53 23.88
N ASN A 556 26.39 11.30 23.27
CA ASN A 556 26.05 11.79 21.93
C ASN A 556 25.60 13.25 21.99
N THR A 557 26.09 14.08 21.07
CA THR A 557 25.51 15.42 20.85
C THR A 557 24.37 15.34 19.83
N PRO A 558 23.51 16.38 19.75
CA PRO A 558 22.53 16.53 18.67
C PRO A 558 23.09 16.22 17.27
N LEU A 559 24.28 16.74 16.94
CA LEU A 559 24.93 16.48 15.64
C LEU A 559 25.30 15.00 15.42
N HIS A 560 25.84 14.31 16.43
CA HIS A 560 26.15 12.87 16.32
C HIS A 560 24.88 12.07 15.98
N PHE A 561 23.76 12.48 16.56
CA PHE A 561 22.49 11.81 16.35
C PHE A 561 21.89 12.08 14.96
N ALA A 562 21.93 13.33 14.48
CA ALA A 562 21.51 13.67 13.12
C ALA A 562 22.26 12.85 12.05
N LEU A 563 23.58 12.67 12.24
CA LEU A 563 24.40 11.84 11.35
C LEU A 563 24.04 10.35 11.42
N LYS A 564 23.70 9.83 12.62
CA LYS A 564 23.30 8.43 12.81
C LYS A 564 21.96 8.11 12.14
N GLU A 565 21.01 9.04 12.21
CA GLU A 565 19.72 8.97 11.51
C GLU A 565 19.85 9.23 10.00
N ARG A 566 21.04 9.58 9.52
CA ARG A 566 21.33 9.96 8.13
C ARG A 566 20.47 11.13 7.64
N ASP A 567 20.15 12.07 8.52
CA ASP A 567 19.41 13.28 8.19
C ASP A 567 20.39 14.42 7.90
N GLU A 568 20.85 14.49 6.64
CA GLU A 568 21.78 15.51 6.17
C GLU A 568 21.22 16.93 6.34
N GLY A 569 19.89 17.09 6.18
CA GLY A 569 19.23 18.39 6.27
C GLY A 569 19.27 18.96 7.69
N ILE A 570 19.06 18.10 8.69
CA ILE A 570 19.17 18.47 10.11
C ILE A 570 20.63 18.59 10.54
N ALA A 571 21.52 17.72 10.06
CA ALA A 571 22.95 17.81 10.37
C ALA A 571 23.54 19.15 9.91
N LEU A 572 23.14 19.63 8.73
CA LEU A 572 23.54 20.93 8.20
C LEU A 572 23.04 22.13 9.03
N VAL A 573 21.92 22.02 9.73
CA VAL A 573 21.41 23.08 10.62
C VAL A 573 22.23 23.19 11.90
N LEU A 574 22.83 22.07 12.34
CA LEU A 574 23.59 21.97 13.59
C LEU A 574 25.09 22.27 13.41
N LEU A 575 25.55 22.50 12.18
CA LEU A 575 26.91 22.89 11.80
C LEU A 575 26.97 24.38 11.51
#